data_AF-A0A952A6J0-F1
#
_entry.id   AF-A0A952A6J0-F1
#
_cell.length_a   1.000
_cell.length_b   1.000
_cell.length_c   1.000
_cell.angle_alpha   90.00
_cell.angle_beta   90.00
_cell.angle_gamma   90.00
#
_symmetry.space_group_name_H-M   'P 1'
#
loop_
_entity.id
_entity.type
_entity.pdbx_description
1 polymer ?
#
loop_
_entity_poly.entity_id
_entity_poly.type
_entity_poly.pdbx_seq_one_letter_code
_entity_poly.pdbx_strand_id
1 'polypeptide(L)'
;MVSDDTIPVTQVDWKGAVRIIRSAWPPIDLFEDIADPADWPLLIAAEQKTNPRLMASIGTLDLVPPKRRVAGPGASWLMAPFTHVSTDR
;
A
#
# COMPACT_ATOMS: atom_id res chain seq x y z
N MET A 1 -19.28 -24.76 13.91
CA MET A 1 -19.39 -23.29 13.93
C MET A 1 -19.00 -22.86 15.33
N VAL A 2 -17.92 -22.09 15.48
CA VAL A 2 -17.55 -21.54 16.79
C VAL A 2 -18.50 -20.39 17.05
N SER A 3 -19.20 -20.40 18.19
CA SER A 3 -20.06 -19.29 18.60
C SER A 3 -19.18 -18.14 19.05
N ASP A 4 -19.46 -16.92 18.60
CA ASP A 4 -18.66 -15.72 18.95
C ASP A 4 -18.57 -15.51 20.47
N ASP A 5 -19.59 -15.96 21.23
CA ASP A 5 -19.66 -15.90 22.69
C ASP A 5 -18.56 -16.69 23.42
N THR A 6 -17.86 -17.59 22.73
CA THR A 6 -16.77 -18.38 23.32
C THR A 6 -15.41 -17.69 23.23
N ILE A 7 -15.31 -16.57 22.51
CA ILE A 7 -14.06 -15.87 22.32
C ILE A 7 -13.86 -14.90 23.49
N PRO A 8 -12.81 -15.06 24.31
CA PRO A 8 -12.57 -14.17 25.43
C PRO A 8 -12.27 -12.75 24.92
N VAL A 9 -13.01 -11.78 25.46
CA VAL A 9 -12.88 -10.35 25.12
C VAL A 9 -12.34 -9.58 26.31
N THR A 10 -11.54 -8.54 26.05
CA THR A 10 -11.07 -7.62 27.08
C THR A 10 -11.24 -6.17 26.61
N GLN A 11 -11.55 -5.28 27.55
CA GLN A 11 -11.60 -3.85 27.28
C GLN A 11 -10.17 -3.31 27.15
N VAL A 12 -9.87 -2.69 26.01
CA VAL A 12 -8.55 -2.10 25.75
C VAL A 12 -8.68 -0.58 25.82
N ASP A 13 -8.06 0.02 26.84
CA ASP A 13 -7.93 1.47 26.99
C ASP A 13 -6.58 1.94 26.44
N TRP A 14 -6.59 2.55 25.26
CA TRP A 14 -5.40 3.04 24.59
C TRP A 14 -5.01 4.41 25.17
N LYS A 15 -3.99 4.45 26.03
CA LYS A 15 -3.44 5.72 26.56
C LYS A 15 -2.86 6.66 25.50
N GLY A 16 -2.61 6.14 24.30
CA GLY A 16 -2.17 6.90 23.14
C GLY A 16 -2.03 5.99 21.91
N ALA A 17 -2.10 6.56 20.72
CA ALA A 17 -1.87 5.87 19.46
C ALA A 17 -0.79 6.61 18.67
N VAL A 18 0.15 5.86 18.10
CA VAL A 18 1.16 6.39 17.19
C VAL A 18 1.04 5.68 15.85
N ARG A 19 1.17 6.45 14.78
CA ARG A 19 1.26 5.88 13.43
C ARG A 19 2.72 5.54 13.18
N ILE A 20 3.04 4.25 13.06
CA ILE A 20 4.33 3.81 12.57
C ILE A 20 4.36 4.10 11.07
N ILE A 21 5.22 5.03 10.65
CA ILE A 21 5.46 5.34 9.24
C ILE A 21 6.85 4.81 8.92
N ARG A 22 6.98 3.93 7.92
CA ARG A 22 8.30 3.51 7.42
C ARG A 22 9.06 4.76 6.95
N SER A 23 10.21 5.04 7.58
CA SER A 23 11.12 6.13 7.20
C SER A 23 12.40 5.58 6.56
N ALA A 24 12.27 4.63 5.62
CA ALA A 24 13.42 4.12 4.89
C ALA A 24 13.98 5.23 3.99
N TRP A 25 15.30 5.47 4.04
CA TRP A 25 15.99 6.39 3.13
C TRP A 25 17.07 5.64 2.34
N PRO A 26 17.12 5.78 1.00
CA PRO A 26 16.15 6.49 0.17
C PRO A 26 14.74 5.87 0.26
N PRO A 27 13.66 6.64 0.00
CA PRO A 27 12.30 6.13 0.11
C PRO A 27 12.15 4.89 -0.77
N ILE A 28 11.92 3.74 -0.13
CA ILE A 28 11.63 2.48 -0.82
C ILE A 28 10.11 2.47 -1.00
N ASP A 29 9.65 2.61 -2.24
CA ASP A 29 8.21 2.65 -2.55
C ASP A 29 7.58 1.25 -2.34
N LEU A 30 6.25 1.21 -2.26
CA LEU A 30 5.45 -0.02 -2.08
C LEU A 30 5.85 -1.12 -3.09
N PHE A 31 6.25 -0.70 -4.29
CA PHE A 31 6.60 -1.58 -5.39
C PHE A 31 7.93 -2.31 -5.24
N GLU A 32 8.82 -1.85 -4.36
CA GLU A 32 10.19 -2.39 -4.34
C GLU A 32 10.42 -3.48 -3.28
N ASP A 33 9.63 -3.51 -2.21
CA ASP A 33 9.97 -4.33 -1.02
C ASP A 33 8.77 -4.95 -0.26
N ILE A 34 7.52 -4.69 -0.67
CA ILE A 34 6.37 -5.07 0.19
C ILE A 34 5.65 -6.34 -0.25
N ALA A 35 5.43 -6.60 -1.55
CA ALA A 35 4.84 -7.86 -2.02
C ALA A 35 4.92 -8.05 -3.55
N ASP A 36 4.58 -9.26 -4.01
CA ASP A 36 4.31 -9.59 -5.41
C ASP A 36 3.17 -8.69 -5.99
N PRO A 37 3.23 -8.29 -7.27
CA PRO A 37 2.16 -7.53 -7.93
C PRO A 37 0.74 -8.07 -7.76
N ALA A 38 0.57 -9.38 -7.54
CA ALA A 38 -0.72 -9.99 -7.27
C ALA A 38 -1.38 -9.50 -5.98
N ASP A 39 -0.60 -9.16 -4.95
CA ASP A 39 -1.08 -8.78 -3.61
C ASP A 39 -1.32 -7.27 -3.45
N TRP A 40 -0.88 -6.47 -4.41
CA TRP A 40 -0.98 -5.01 -4.36
C TRP A 40 -2.39 -4.45 -4.16
N PRO A 41 -3.47 -5.02 -4.75
CA PRO A 41 -4.82 -4.50 -4.50
C PRO A 41 -5.21 -4.54 -3.02
N LEU A 42 -4.81 -5.59 -2.29
CA LEU A 42 -5.11 -5.73 -0.86
C LEU A 42 -4.28 -4.77 -0.01
N LEU A 43 -3.00 -4.62 -0.34
CA LEU A 43 -2.11 -3.67 0.33
C LEU A 43 -2.56 -2.22 0.13
N ILE A 44 -2.96 -1.87 -1.09
CA ILE A 44 -3.51 -0.55 -1.41
C ILE A 44 -4.80 -0.32 -0.61
N ALA A 45 -5.70 -1.30 -0.54
CA ALA A 45 -6.95 -1.16 0.20
C ALA A 45 -6.72 -1.01 1.73
N ALA A 46 -5.74 -1.73 2.28
CA ALA A 46 -5.36 -1.60 3.69
C ALA A 46 -4.74 -0.22 3.98
N GLU A 47 -3.83 0.22 3.12
CA GLU A 47 -3.05 1.44 3.33
C GLU A 47 -3.85 2.70 2.97
N GLN A 48 -4.84 2.63 2.07
CA GLN A 48 -5.80 3.73 1.83
C GLN A 48 -6.63 4.06 3.07
N LYS A 49 -6.91 3.06 3.93
CA LYS A 49 -7.66 3.29 5.19
C LYS A 49 -6.85 4.08 6.21
N THR A 50 -5.52 4.06 6.12
CA THR A 50 -4.60 4.62 7.12
C THR A 50 -3.78 5.80 6.59
N ASN A 51 -3.63 5.91 5.26
CA ASN A 51 -2.75 6.84 4.59
C ASN A 51 -3.39 7.47 3.33
N PRO A 52 -4.10 8.61 3.48
CA PRO A 52 -4.71 9.28 2.33
C PRO A 52 -3.69 9.80 1.29
N ARG A 53 -2.39 9.88 1.62
CA ARG A 53 -1.34 10.32 0.69
C ARG A 53 -0.80 9.21 -0.21
N LEU A 54 -1.20 7.95 0.00
CA LEU A 54 -0.71 6.81 -0.76
C LEU A 54 -0.98 6.92 -2.28
N MET A 55 -2.12 7.49 -2.66
CA MET A 55 -2.45 7.67 -4.08
C MET A 55 -1.51 8.66 -4.78
N ALA A 56 -0.91 9.60 -4.05
CA ALA A 56 0.06 10.54 -4.61
C ALA A 56 1.42 9.89 -4.89
N SER A 57 1.76 8.77 -4.24
CA SER A 57 3.01 8.05 -4.46
C SER A 57 2.88 6.93 -5.49
N ILE A 58 1.77 6.20 -5.47
CA ILE A 58 1.51 5.07 -6.39
C ILE A 58 1.14 5.56 -7.80
N GLY A 59 0.44 6.69 -7.89
CA GLY A 59 -0.21 7.15 -9.11
C GLY A 59 -1.41 6.27 -9.50
N THR A 60 -1.85 6.34 -10.76
CA THR A 60 -2.95 5.53 -11.30
C THR A 60 -2.44 4.18 -11.78
N LEU A 61 -2.28 3.23 -10.86
CA LEU A 61 -1.76 1.89 -11.14
C LEU A 61 -2.58 1.09 -12.16
N ASP A 62 -3.87 1.38 -12.28
CA ASP A 62 -4.77 0.73 -13.23
C ASP A 62 -4.47 1.05 -14.70
N LEU A 63 -3.65 2.07 -14.97
CA LEU A 63 -3.09 2.33 -16.30
C LEU A 63 -2.13 1.22 -16.77
N VAL A 64 -1.57 0.44 -15.84
CA VAL A 64 -0.67 -0.67 -16.17
C VAL A 64 -1.39 -2.01 -16.01
N PRO A 65 -1.52 -2.82 -17.09
CA PRO A 65 -2.08 -4.16 -17.01
C PRO A 65 -1.33 -5.01 -15.97
N PRO A 66 -2.02 -5.82 -15.14
CA PRO A 66 -1.38 -6.60 -14.06
C PRO A 66 -0.16 -7.41 -14.51
N LYS A 67 -0.24 -8.05 -15.69
CA LYS A 67 0.85 -8.84 -16.29
C LYS A 67 2.10 -8.04 -16.70
N ARG A 68 2.05 -6.71 -16.63
CA ARG A 68 3.16 -5.79 -16.97
C ARG A 68 3.66 -5.00 -15.76
N ARG A 69 3.07 -5.23 -14.58
CA ARG A 69 3.52 -4.61 -13.34
C ARG A 69 4.80 -5.29 -12.89
N VAL A 70 5.78 -4.50 -12.47
CA VAL A 70 7.09 -4.98 -12.01
C VAL A 70 7.28 -4.58 -10.56
N ALA A 71 7.77 -5.51 -9.75
CA ALA A 71 8.15 -5.30 -8.37
C ALA A 71 9.66 -5.47 -8.17
N GLY A 72 10.18 -5.01 -7.03
CA GLY A 72 11.57 -5.17 -6.64
C GLY A 72 12.40 -3.88 -6.75
N PRO A 73 13.71 -3.93 -6.40
CA PRO A 73 14.57 -2.76 -6.34
C PRO A 73 14.55 -1.94 -7.64
N GLY A 74 14.26 -0.65 -7.53
CA GLY A 74 14.18 0.28 -8.65
C GLY A 74 12.89 0.22 -9.49
N ALA A 75 11.93 -0.64 -9.13
CA ALA A 75 10.65 -0.75 -9.83
C ALA A 75 9.86 0.56 -9.82
N SER A 76 9.99 1.39 -8.77
CA SER A 76 9.30 2.68 -8.69
C SER A 76 9.70 3.60 -9.84
N TRP A 77 11.01 3.66 -10.15
CA TRP A 77 11.53 4.45 -11.26
C TRP A 77 11.03 3.94 -12.61
N LEU A 78 10.95 2.62 -12.77
CA LEU A 78 10.45 1.98 -13.98
C LEU A 78 8.95 2.21 -14.18
N MET A 79 8.17 2.14 -13.10
CA MET A 79 6.71 2.20 -13.12
C MET A 79 6.16 3.63 -13.16
N ALA A 80 6.88 4.60 -12.59
CA ALA A 80 6.42 5.98 -12.45
C ALA A 80 5.89 6.62 -13.77
N PRO A 81 6.56 6.48 -14.94
CA PRO A 81 6.06 7.06 -16.19
C PRO A 81 4.71 6.51 -16.64
N PHE A 82 4.33 5.32 -16.20
CA PHE A 82 3.09 4.66 -16.60
C PHE A 82 1.96 4.89 -15.60
N THR A 83 2.27 5.25 -14.35
CA THR A 83 1.28 5.50 -13.31
C THR A 83 1.05 6.99 -13.04
N HIS A 84 1.97 7.87 -13.41
CA HIS A 84 1.89 9.33 -13.19
C HIS A 84 1.73 10.10 -14.50
N VAL A 85 0.81 9.63 -15.36
CA VAL A 85 0.52 10.30 -16.64
C VAL A 85 -0.42 11.47 -16.38
N SER A 86 0.01 12.70 -16.74
CA SER A 86 -0.89 13.86 -16.79
C SER A 86 -1.79 13.77 -18.01
N THR A 87 -3.10 13.91 -17.83
CA THR A 87 -4.07 14.07 -18.93
C THR A 87 -4.17 15.52 -19.40
N ASP A 88 -3.70 16.47 -18.59
CA ASP A 88 -3.68 17.88 -18.95
C ASP A 88 -2.50 18.15 -19.90
N ARG A 89 -2.85 18.69 -21.07
CA ARG A 89 -1.95 19.21 -22.10
C ARG A 89 -2.11 20.71 -22.19
#